data_AF-A0A7X6TSS0-F1
#
_entry.id   AF-A0A7X6TSS0-F1
#
_cell.length_a   1.000
_cell.length_b   1.000
_cell.length_c   1.000
_cell.angle_alpha   90.00
_cell.angle_beta   90.00
_cell.angle_gamma   90.00
#
_symmetry.space_group_name_H-M   'P 1'
#
loop_
_entity.id
_entity.type
_entity.pdbx_description
1 polymer ?
#
loop_
_entity_poly.entity_id
_entity_poly.type
_entity_poly.pdbx_seq_one_letter_code
_entity_poly.pdbx_strand_id
1 'polypeptide(L)' 'MTKFCKNCGTELYPYAEFCGSCGAPTQTPSISTIASSEYITQESDEQGLVLLIKSSITKGMDFLRSFLKNPK' A
#
# COMPACT_ATOMS: atom_id res chain seq x y z
N MET A 1 14.43 -12.66 -26.73
CA MET A 1 15.76 -12.57 -26.08
C MET A 1 15.89 -13.75 -25.15
N THR A 2 16.80 -14.67 -25.42
CA THR A 2 17.08 -15.83 -24.57
C THR A 2 18.13 -15.43 -23.54
N LYS A 3 17.92 -15.81 -22.28
CA LYS A 3 18.85 -15.49 -21.17
C LYS A 3 19.56 -16.78 -20.79
N PHE A 4 20.84 -16.70 -20.45
CA PHE A 4 21.61 -17.85 -19.98
C PHE A 4 21.92 -17.74 -18.49
N CYS A 5 22.00 -18.89 -17.83
CA CYS A 5 22.38 -19.01 -16.43
C CYS A 5 23.83 -18.57 -16.25
N LYS A 6 24.08 -17.63 -15.33
CA LYS A 6 25.44 -17.16 -15.01
C LYS A 6 26.30 -18.23 -14.31
N ASN A 7 25.68 -19.25 -13.73
CA ASN A 7 26.37 -20.29 -12.98
C ASN A 7 26.74 -21.49 -13.86
N CYS A 8 25.84 -21.96 -14.72
CA CYS A 8 26.06 -23.17 -15.54
C CYS A 8 25.97 -22.95 -17.06
N GLY A 9 25.58 -21.76 -17.53
CA GLY A 9 25.44 -21.47 -18.95
C GLY A 9 24.19 -22.02 -19.62
N THR A 10 23.31 -22.74 -18.92
CA THR A 10 22.06 -23.26 -19.50
C THR A 10 21.08 -22.13 -19.84
N GLU A 11 20.32 -22.30 -20.91
CA GLU A 11 19.24 -21.40 -21.29
C GLU A 11 18.16 -21.33 -20.19
N LEU A 12 17.75 -20.12 -19.84
CA LEU A 12 16.74 -19.83 -18.84
C LEU A 12 15.44 -19.41 -19.51
N TYR A 13 14.33 -19.91 -18.98
CA TYR A 13 13.01 -19.43 -19.35
C TYR A 13 12.82 -17.97 -18.89
N PRO A 14 12.04 -17.16 -19.65
CA PRO A 14 11.88 -15.73 -19.40
C PRO A 14 11.29 -15.39 -18.01
N TYR A 15 10.61 -16.36 -17.37
CA TYR A 15 9.99 -16.21 -16.05
C TYR A 15 10.49 -17.24 -15.04
N ALA A 16 11.61 -17.92 -15.33
CA ALA A 16 12.22 -18.79 -14.33
C ALA A 16 12.70 -17.94 -13.14
N GLU A 17 12.45 -18.41 -11.92
CA GLU A 17 13.03 -17.89 -10.67
C GLU A 17 14.32 -18.64 -10.29
N PHE A 18 14.47 -19.87 -10.81
CA PHE A 18 15.62 -20.74 -10.58
C PHE A 18 16.02 -21.44 -11.87
N CYS A 19 17.31 -21.76 -12.01
CA CYS A 19 17.81 -22.56 -13.11
C CYS A 19 17.38 -24.03 -12.94
N GLY A 20 16.61 -24.57 -13.88
CA GLY A 20 16.18 -25.98 -13.84
C GLY A 20 17.31 -27.00 -13.98
N SER A 21 18.50 -26.59 -14.41
CA SER A 21 19.65 -27.50 -14.60
C SER A 21 20.64 -27.50 -13.45
N CYS A 22 20.86 -26.37 -12.76
CA CYS A 22 21.82 -26.31 -11.64
C CYS A 22 21.22 -25.82 -10.31
N GLY A 23 19.96 -25.39 -10.29
CA GLY A 23 19.28 -24.89 -9.09
C GLY A 23 19.68 -23.48 -8.67
N ALA A 24 20.59 -22.81 -9.38
CA ALA A 24 21.00 -21.44 -9.03
C ALA A 24 19.83 -20.44 -9.18
N PRO A 25 19.66 -19.48 -8.26
CA PRO A 25 18.63 -18.46 -8.36
C PRO A 25 18.89 -17.55 -9.55
N THR A 26 17.84 -17.24 -10.31
CA THR A 26 17.93 -16.28 -11.40
C THR A 26 17.60 -14.89 -10.85
N GLN A 27 18.46 -13.92 -11.13
CA GLN A 27 18.16 -12.52 -10.84
C GLN A 27 17.12 -12.04 -11.85
N THR A 28 15.85 -12.31 -11.57
CA THR A 28 14.73 -11.84 -12.37
C THR A 28 14.22 -10.56 -11.70
N PRO A 29 14.33 -9.38 -12.34
CA PRO A 29 13.55 -8.25 -11.88
C PRO A 29 12.09 -8.58 -12.19
N SER A 30 11.33 -8.95 -11.16
CA SER A 30 9.87 -8.94 -11.21
C SER A 30 9.44 -7.48 -11.42
N ILE A 31 9.27 -7.11 -12.68
CA ILE A 31 8.53 -5.90 -13.04
C ILE A 31 7.06 -6.17 -12.69
N SER A 32 6.75 -5.94 -11.43
CA SER A 32 5.43 -5.54 -10.92
C SER A 32 5.23 -4.06 -11.21
N THR A 33 5.48 -3.61 -12.45
CA THR A 33 5.48 -2.18 -12.83
C THR A 33 4.47 -1.90 -13.95
N ILE A 34 3.25 -2.43 -13.83
CA ILE A 34 2.09 -1.80 -14.45
C ILE A 34 0.92 -1.80 -13.46
N ALA A 35 1.09 -1.02 -12.39
CA ALA A 35 0.02 -0.25 -11.76
C ALA A 35 0.51 1.21 -11.67
N SER A 36 1.02 1.72 -12.79
CA SER A 36 1.37 3.12 -12.98
C SER A 36 0.53 3.65 -14.14
N SER A 37 -0.10 4.80 -13.91
CA SER A 37 -1.12 5.50 -14.71
C SER A 37 -2.53 4.89 -14.61
N GLU A 38 -3.52 5.44 -13.91
CA GLU A 38 -3.75 6.79 -13.38
C GLU A 38 -4.78 6.77 -12.22
N TYR A 39 -4.71 7.78 -11.33
CA TYR A 39 -5.77 8.29 -10.43
C TYR A 39 -5.92 7.51 -9.08
N ILE A 40 -5.82 8.02 -7.84
CA ILE A 40 -5.82 9.32 -7.11
C ILE A 40 -5.31 8.97 -5.67
N THR A 41 -4.78 9.82 -4.79
CA THR A 41 -4.72 11.27 -4.64
C THR A 41 -3.36 11.65 -4.04
N GLN A 42 -2.95 12.85 -4.42
CA GLN A 42 -2.00 13.71 -3.73
C GLN A 42 -2.44 13.96 -2.27
N GLU A 43 -1.58 14.65 -1.54
CA GLU A 43 -1.86 15.35 -0.27
C GLU A 43 -1.35 14.65 1.01
N SER A 44 -0.03 14.72 1.17
CA SER A 44 0.52 15.41 2.35
C SER A 44 -0.32 16.65 2.66
N ASP A 45 -0.58 16.89 3.95
CA ASP A 45 -1.19 18.10 4.52
C ASP A 45 -2.67 17.96 4.95
N GLU A 46 -2.82 17.80 6.26
CA GLU A 46 -3.83 18.40 7.14
C GLU A 46 -5.27 18.67 6.66
N GLN A 47 -6.21 18.09 7.42
CA GLN A 47 -7.33 18.83 8.03
C GLN A 47 -8.35 19.46 7.07
N GLY A 48 -9.45 18.74 6.78
CA GLY A 48 -10.62 19.38 6.17
C GLY A 48 -11.96 18.72 6.46
N LEU A 49 -12.08 17.41 6.23
CA LEU A 49 -13.41 16.77 6.20
C LEU A 49 -13.76 15.98 7.47
N VAL A 50 -12.77 15.34 8.13
CA VAL A 50 -12.99 14.53 9.34
C VAL A 50 -13.34 15.40 10.57
N LEU A 51 -12.89 16.67 10.58
CA LEU A 51 -13.11 17.59 11.71
C LEU A 51 -14.57 18.04 11.81
N LEU A 52 -15.28 18.21 10.69
CA LEU A 52 -16.69 18.61 10.73
C LEU A 52 -17.60 17.50 11.22
N ILE A 53 -17.31 16.24 10.88
CA ILE A 53 -18.09 15.09 11.34
C ILE A 53 -17.87 14.85 12.85
N LYS A 54 -16.64 15.04 13.37
CA LYS A 54 -16.37 14.93 14.82
C LYS A 54 -16.92 16.11 15.65
N SER A 55 -16.98 17.33 15.09
CA SER A 55 -17.45 18.53 15.82
C SER A 55 -18.93 18.49 16.21
N SER A 56 -19.79 17.88 15.39
CA SER A 56 -21.22 17.72 15.71
C SER A 56 -21.45 16.69 16.83
N ILE A 57 -20.61 15.66 16.92
CA ILE A 57 -20.72 14.60 17.92
C ILE A 57 -20.20 15.07 19.29
N THR A 58 -19.06 15.76 19.33
CA THR A 58 -18.48 16.24 20.60
C THR A 58 -19.36 17.29 21.29
N LYS A 59 -19.91 18.26 20.54
CA LYS A 59 -20.81 19.28 21.10
C LYS A 59 -22.07 18.70 21.75
N GLY A 60 -22.67 17.68 21.13
CA GLY A 60 -23.84 17.00 21.69
C GLY A 60 -23.52 16.25 23.00
N MET A 61 -22.36 15.59 23.06
CA MET A 61 -21.92 14.88 24.26
C MET A 61 -21.54 15.82 25.40
N ASP A 62 -20.95 16.99 25.10
CA ASP A 62 -20.63 17.99 26.12
C ASP A 62 -21.91 18.63 26.70
N PHE A 63 -22.93 18.87 25.87
CA PHE A 63 -24.24 19.33 26.35
C PHE A 63 -24.92 18.30 27.27
N LEU A 64 -24.92 17.01 26.89
CA LEU A 64 -25.49 15.95 27.71
C LEU A 64 -24.73 15.78 29.04
N ARG A 65 -23.39 15.85 29.01
CA ARG A 65 -22.56 15.83 30.22
C ARG A 65 -22.87 17.03 31.13
N SER A 66 -23.07 18.21 30.56
CA SER A 66 -23.43 19.41 31.34
C SER A 66 -24.81 19.28 32.00
N PHE A 67 -25.80 18.72 31.28
CA PHE A 67 -27.13 18.44 31.84
C PHE A 67 -27.09 17.39 32.96
N LEU A 68 -26.31 16.31 32.80
CA LEU A 68 -26.17 15.28 33.83
C LEU A 68 -25.42 15.78 35.08
N LYS A 69 -24.58 16.81 34.97
CA LYS A 69 -23.77 17.31 36.09
C LYS A 69 -24.50 18.24 37.06
N ASN A 70 -25.66 18.79 36.67
CA ASN A 70 -26.48 19.65 37.52
C ASN A 70 -27.96 19.26 37.41
N PRO A 71 -28.38 18.12 37.99
CA PRO A 71 -29.79 17.84 38.16
C PRO A 71 -30.35 18.83 39.19
N LYS A 72 -31.30 19.67 38.77
CA LYS A 72 -32.06 20.50 39.68
C LYS A 72 -33.02 19.64 40.49
#